data_AF-A0A537KTS5-F1
#
_entry.id   AF-A0A537KTS5-F1
#
_cell.length_a   1.000
_cell.length_b   1.000
_cell.length_c   1.000
_cell.angle_alpha   90.00
_cell.angle_beta   90.00
_cell.angle_gamma   90.00
#
_symmetry.space_group_name_H-M   'P 1'
#
loop_
_entity.id
_entity.type
_entity.pdbx_description
1 polymer ?
#
loop_
_entity_poly.entity_id
_entity_poly.type
_entity_poly.pdbx_seq_one_letter_code
_entity_poly.pdbx_strand_id
1 'polypeptide(L)'
;MAQLNPYFGPHTGTLKIYVGIFRVGQGSFEDFKQFQTSFDGSYNAFGQSGTFDIKLLLSDQNAGAAHGPCAITLNGKTDSAAQYQTDNEKLTITTALNDTPIVIYRSQNGTQVDGISGHNLWIG
;
A
#
# COMPACT_ATOMS: atom_id res chain seq x y z
N MET A 1 9.99 5.57 11.90
CA MET A 1 9.32 6.88 11.78
C MET A 1 8.13 6.69 10.88
N ALA A 2 6.93 7.01 11.36
CA ALA A 2 5.66 6.79 10.67
C ALA A 2 5.40 7.87 9.60
N GLN A 3 6.11 7.77 8.48
CA GLN A 3 5.85 8.55 7.27
C GLN A 3 5.66 7.58 6.12
N LEU A 4 4.83 7.92 5.14
CA LEU A 4 4.58 7.07 3.97
C LEU A 4 5.60 7.29 2.85
N ASN A 5 6.21 8.48 2.77
CA ASN A 5 7.25 8.82 1.78
C ASN A 5 8.36 7.77 1.65
N PRO A 6 8.91 7.20 2.73
CA PRO A 6 9.99 6.20 2.61
C PRO A 6 9.53 4.86 2.02
N TYR A 7 8.27 4.48 2.20
CA TYR A 7 7.75 3.18 1.77
C TYR A 7 7.32 3.18 0.31
N PHE A 8 6.72 4.29 -0.10
CA PHE A 8 6.27 4.44 -1.46
C PHE A 8 7.34 5.08 -2.34
N GLY A 9 8.05 6.12 -1.87
CA GLY A 9 9.01 6.86 -2.67
C GLY A 9 8.35 7.97 -3.49
N PRO A 10 9.13 8.81 -4.19
CA PRO A 10 8.60 9.88 -5.03
C PRO A 10 8.05 9.29 -6.33
N HIS A 11 6.77 8.95 -6.34
CA HIS A 11 6.12 8.41 -7.53
C HIS A 11 5.60 9.52 -8.43
N THR A 12 5.94 9.45 -9.72
CA THR A 12 5.35 10.28 -10.77
C THR A 12 5.02 9.42 -11.98
N GLY A 13 3.86 9.67 -12.61
CA GLY A 13 3.43 8.96 -13.80
C GLY A 13 2.72 7.63 -13.52
N THR A 14 2.58 6.81 -14.57
CA THR A 14 1.93 5.50 -14.50
C THR A 14 2.91 4.46 -13.98
N LEU A 15 2.56 3.85 -12.85
CA LEU A 15 3.31 2.76 -12.23
C LEU A 15 2.83 1.43 -12.76
N LYS A 16 3.72 0.48 -12.91
CA LYS A 16 3.44 -0.88 -13.35
C LYS A 16 3.23 -1.76 -12.13
N ILE A 17 2.31 -2.70 -12.27
CA ILE A 17 2.01 -3.68 -11.23
C ILE A 17 2.52 -5.03 -11.70
N TYR A 18 3.28 -5.70 -10.84
CA TYR A 18 3.83 -7.02 -11.10
C TYR A 18 3.36 -8.04 -10.06
N VAL A 19 3.17 -9.27 -10.52
CA VAL A 19 3.05 -10.47 -9.67
C VAL A 19 4.20 -11.38 -10.07
N GLY A 20 5.17 -11.56 -9.16
CA GLY A 20 6.45 -12.15 -9.52
C GLY A 20 7.14 -11.34 -10.64
N ILE A 21 7.50 -12.00 -11.73
CA ILE A 21 8.15 -11.35 -12.89
C ILE A 21 7.16 -10.85 -13.96
N PHE A 22 5.87 -11.09 -13.80
CA PHE A 22 4.87 -10.77 -14.81
C PHE A 22 4.31 -9.38 -14.57
N ARG A 23 4.39 -8.50 -15.57
CA ARG A 23 3.62 -7.25 -15.57
C ARG A 23 2.16 -7.61 -15.78
N VAL A 24 1.37 -7.40 -14.74
CA VAL A 24 -0.06 -7.73 -14.73
C VAL A 24 -0.92 -6.49 -14.81
N GLY A 25 -0.38 -5.30 -14.60
CA GLY A 25 -1.22 -4.11 -14.49
C GLY A 25 -0.46 -2.81 -14.53
N GLN A 26 -1.22 -1.75 -14.29
CA GLN A 26 -0.70 -0.42 -14.06
C GLN A 26 -1.65 0.43 -13.21
N GLY A 27 -1.12 1.46 -12.58
CA GLY A 27 -1.89 2.41 -11.77
C GLY A 27 -1.13 3.72 -11.55
N SER A 28 -1.63 4.54 -10.65
CA SER A 28 -1.03 5.83 -10.30
C SER A 28 -1.36 6.18 -8.85
N PHE A 29 -0.49 6.95 -8.21
CA PHE A 29 -0.83 7.60 -6.95
C PHE A 29 -1.64 8.87 -7.22
N GLU A 30 -2.82 8.98 -6.62
CA GLU A 30 -3.71 10.14 -6.77
C GLU A 30 -3.49 11.20 -5.68
N ASP A 31 -3.19 10.78 -4.45
CA ASP A 31 -2.88 11.66 -3.32
C ASP A 31 -1.65 11.10 -2.63
N PHE A 32 -0.55 11.86 -2.56
CA PHE A 32 0.68 11.45 -1.89
C PHE A 32 1.16 12.55 -0.94
N LYS A 33 0.87 12.35 0.34
CA LYS A 33 1.28 13.21 1.45
C LYS A 33 2.06 12.39 2.46
N GLN A 34 2.72 13.09 3.37
CA GLN A 34 3.55 12.48 4.41
C GLN A 34 2.85 11.36 5.20
N PHE A 35 1.54 11.47 5.43
CA PHE A 35 0.75 10.52 6.23
C PHE A 35 -0.42 9.89 5.47
N GLN A 36 -0.58 10.21 4.19
CA GLN A 36 -1.70 9.74 3.39
C GLN A 36 -1.23 9.35 1.99
N THR A 37 -1.68 8.20 1.51
CA THR A 37 -1.47 7.78 0.13
C THR A 37 -2.73 7.17 -0.46
N SER A 38 -2.98 7.39 -1.75
CA SER A 38 -4.02 6.70 -2.54
C SER A 38 -3.39 6.17 -3.82
N PHE A 39 -3.49 4.88 -4.05
CA PHE A 39 -3.07 4.22 -5.28
C PHE A 39 -4.27 3.59 -5.95
N ASP A 40 -4.47 3.93 -7.21
CA ASP A 40 -5.57 3.43 -8.02
C ASP A 40 -4.97 2.73 -9.25
N GLY A 41 -5.41 1.50 -9.52
CA GLY A 41 -4.82 0.66 -10.54
C GLY A 41 -5.78 -0.30 -11.19
N SER A 42 -5.31 -0.92 -12.26
CA SER A 42 -5.97 -2.02 -12.94
C SER A 42 -5.00 -3.15 -13.23
N TYR A 43 -5.51 -4.37 -13.28
CA TYR A 43 -4.77 -5.56 -13.62
C TYR A 43 -5.52 -6.43 -14.62
N ASN A 44 -4.75 -7.23 -15.35
CA ASN A 44 -5.18 -8.33 -16.18
C ASN A 44 -4.14 -9.45 -16.01
N ALA A 45 -4.53 -10.51 -15.31
CA ALA A 45 -3.67 -11.64 -15.00
C ALA A 45 -4.49 -12.93 -14.96
N PHE A 46 -3.94 -14.02 -15.51
CA PHE A 46 -4.49 -15.37 -15.36
C PHE A 46 -5.99 -15.48 -15.74
N GLY A 47 -6.43 -14.74 -16.77
CA GLY A 47 -7.82 -14.75 -17.23
C GLY A 47 -8.78 -13.91 -16.38
N GLN A 48 -8.27 -13.17 -15.39
CA GLN A 48 -9.04 -12.25 -14.57
C GLN A 48 -8.54 -10.83 -14.78
N SER A 49 -9.46 -9.88 -14.82
CA SER A 49 -9.14 -8.46 -14.85
C SER A 49 -10.01 -7.69 -13.87
N GLY A 50 -9.49 -6.57 -13.40
CA GLY A 50 -10.18 -5.74 -12.43
C GLY A 50 -9.46 -4.43 -12.20
N THR A 51 -10.13 -3.54 -11.48
CA THR A 51 -9.55 -2.34 -10.89
C THR A 51 -9.40 -2.54 -9.39
N PHE A 52 -8.44 -1.87 -8.78
CA PHE A 52 -8.29 -1.83 -7.34
C PHE A 52 -7.81 -0.46 -6.88
N ASP A 53 -8.17 -0.13 -5.65
CA ASP A 53 -7.67 1.03 -4.93
C ASP A 53 -7.08 0.60 -3.59
N ILE A 54 -5.97 1.23 -3.23
CA ILE A 54 -5.31 1.12 -1.93
C ILE A 54 -5.17 2.52 -1.38
N LYS A 55 -5.89 2.82 -0.31
CA LYS A 55 -5.76 4.11 0.39
C LYS A 55 -5.28 3.87 1.80
N LEU A 56 -4.31 4.63 2.26
CA LEU A 56 -3.78 4.52 3.61
C LEU A 56 -3.65 5.92 4.21
N LEU A 57 -4.14 6.06 5.44
CA LEU A 57 -4.05 7.27 6.25
C LEU A 57 -3.52 6.92 7.64
N LEU A 58 -2.32 7.39 7.99
CA LEU A 58 -1.81 7.34 9.35
C LEU A 58 -2.53 8.43 10.16
N SER A 59 -3.48 8.03 11.00
CA SER A 59 -4.50 8.93 11.56
C SER A 59 -4.00 9.78 12.72
N ASP A 60 -2.93 9.34 13.38
CA ASP A 60 -2.24 10.09 14.43
C ASP A 60 -1.34 11.22 13.89
N GLN A 61 -1.03 11.19 12.59
CA GLN A 61 -0.15 12.14 11.89
C GLN A 61 1.18 12.37 12.62
N ASN A 62 1.69 11.34 13.29
CA ASN A 62 2.87 11.44 14.14
C ASN A 62 4.09 10.79 13.49
N ALA A 63 4.94 11.58 12.83
CA ALA A 63 6.13 11.08 12.15
C ALA A 63 7.13 10.34 13.07
N GLY A 64 7.12 10.65 14.37
CA GLY A 64 8.00 10.01 15.37
C GLY A 64 7.46 8.69 15.90
N ALA A 65 6.19 8.36 15.67
CA ALA A 65 5.60 7.14 16.16
C ALA A 65 6.15 5.91 15.43
N ALA A 66 6.17 4.79 16.15
CA ALA A 66 6.51 3.47 15.62
C ALA A 66 5.28 2.56 15.49
N HIS A 67 4.14 2.98 16.04
CA HIS A 67 2.86 2.31 15.95
C HIS A 67 1.75 3.32 16.23
N GLY A 68 0.55 3.05 15.75
CA GLY A 68 -0.59 3.91 15.99
C GLY A 68 -1.81 3.54 15.15
N PRO A 69 -2.90 4.32 15.27
CA PRO A 69 -4.09 4.11 14.47
C PRO A 69 -3.88 4.53 13.01
N CYS A 70 -4.48 3.77 12.10
CA CYS A 70 -4.59 4.15 10.70
C CYS A 70 -5.98 3.81 10.15
N ALA A 71 -6.28 4.38 8.98
CA ALA A 71 -7.39 3.94 8.14
C ALA A 71 -6.81 3.34 6.86
N ILE A 72 -7.32 2.19 6.45
CA ILE A 72 -6.96 1.56 5.18
C ILE A 72 -8.22 1.30 4.36
N THR A 73 -8.15 1.63 3.06
CA THR A 73 -9.16 1.28 2.07
C THR A 73 -8.58 0.29 1.09
N LEU A 74 -9.27 -0.83 0.87
CA LEU A 74 -8.93 -1.84 -0.12
C LEU A 74 -10.18 -2.10 -0.96
N ASN A 75 -10.11 -1.88 -2.27
CA ASN A 75 -11.21 -2.15 -3.20
C ASN A 75 -12.54 -1.49 -2.76
N GLY A 76 -12.48 -0.21 -2.38
CA GLY A 76 -13.62 0.60 -1.93
C GLY A 76 -14.15 0.28 -0.53
N LYS A 77 -13.58 -0.70 0.19
CA LYS A 77 -13.93 -0.98 1.59
C LYS A 77 -12.93 -0.34 2.52
N THR A 78 -13.40 0.42 3.50
CA THR A 78 -12.54 1.12 4.46
C THR A 78 -12.66 0.50 5.86
N ASP A 79 -11.51 0.22 6.46
CA ASP A 79 -11.38 -0.05 7.89
C ASP A 79 -10.70 1.15 8.54
N SER A 80 -11.46 1.86 9.36
CA SER A 80 -11.03 3.06 10.08
C SER A 80 -10.45 2.76 11.46
N ALA A 81 -10.50 1.50 11.91
CA ALA A 81 -9.97 1.05 13.20
C ALA A 81 -8.64 0.29 13.04
N ALA A 82 -8.10 0.22 11.83
CA ALA A 82 -6.84 -0.44 11.53
C ALA A 82 -5.68 0.15 12.35
N GLN A 83 -4.64 -0.64 12.53
CA GLN A 83 -3.44 -0.24 13.26
C GLN A 83 -2.23 -0.39 12.36
N TYR A 84 -1.27 0.52 12.49
CA TYR A 84 0.02 0.42 11.83
C TYR A 84 1.13 0.16 12.84
N GLN A 85 2.19 -0.49 12.36
CA GLN A 85 3.47 -0.61 13.03
C GLN A 85 4.58 -0.38 12.01
N THR A 86 5.55 0.47 12.35
CA THR A 86 6.72 0.71 11.52
C THR A 86 7.95 0.07 12.14
N ASP A 87 8.70 -0.66 11.34
CA ASP A 87 10.13 -0.85 11.54
C ASP A 87 10.87 -0.08 10.43
N ASN A 88 12.18 0.12 10.56
CA ASN A 88 12.95 0.96 9.63
C ASN A 88 12.85 0.53 8.15
N GLU A 89 12.48 -0.73 7.89
CA GLU A 89 12.40 -1.35 6.56
C GLU A 89 10.95 -1.68 6.15
N LYS A 90 9.99 -1.72 7.09
CA LYS A 90 8.64 -2.22 6.86
C LYS A 90 7.58 -1.39 7.56
N LEU A 91 6.43 -1.30 6.92
CA LEU A 91 5.19 -0.78 7.46
C LEU A 91 4.18 -1.93 7.46
N THR A 92 3.82 -2.40 8.65
CA THR A 92 2.83 -3.46 8.84
C THR A 92 1.49 -2.84 9.20
N ILE A 93 0.42 -3.24 8.51
CA ILE A 93 -0.94 -2.82 8.77
C ILE A 93 -1.77 -4.03 9.20
N THR A 94 -2.41 -3.92 10.37
CA THR A 94 -3.40 -4.88 10.85
C THR A 94 -4.78 -4.30 10.63
N THR A 95 -5.63 -5.02 9.90
CA THR A 95 -6.96 -4.58 9.49
C THR A 95 -7.93 -5.75 9.51
N ALA A 96 -9.21 -5.48 9.72
CA ALA A 96 -10.28 -6.47 9.57
C ALA A 96 -10.61 -6.82 8.11
N LEU A 97 -10.08 -6.07 7.13
CA LEU A 97 -10.34 -6.32 5.71
C LEU A 97 -9.49 -7.45 5.12
N ASN A 98 -8.54 -7.99 5.89
CA ASN A 98 -7.59 -8.97 5.42
C ASN A 98 -7.19 -9.91 6.56
N ASP A 99 -7.21 -11.22 6.30
CA ASP A 99 -6.95 -12.23 7.36
C ASP A 99 -5.52 -12.16 7.89
N THR A 100 -4.59 -11.73 7.04
CA THR A 100 -3.18 -11.55 7.39
C THR A 100 -2.80 -10.07 7.40
N PRO A 101 -1.80 -9.67 8.21
CA PRO A 101 -1.28 -8.31 8.15
C PRO A 101 -0.76 -7.98 6.75
N ILE A 102 -1.02 -6.74 6.30
CA ILE A 102 -0.43 -6.21 5.07
C ILE A 102 0.95 -5.67 5.42
N VAL A 103 1.96 -6.04 4.65
CA VAL A 103 3.35 -5.61 4.90
C VAL A 103 3.84 -4.85 3.69
N ILE A 104 4.21 -3.58 3.90
CA ILE A 104 4.74 -2.69 2.88
C ILE A 104 6.22 -2.50 3.15
N TYR A 105 7.07 -2.80 2.18
CA TYR A 105 8.51 -2.69 2.34
C TYR A 105 9.00 -1.34 1.83
N ARG A 106 9.99 -0.80 2.52
CA ARG A 106 10.75 0.35 2.07
C ARG A 106 11.41 0.02 0.75
N SER A 107 11.41 0.97 -0.18
CA SER A 107 12.03 0.73 -1.49
C SER A 107 12.86 1.89 -1.98
N GLN A 108 13.90 1.53 -2.73
CA GLN A 108 14.70 2.47 -3.51
C GLN A 108 14.24 2.55 -4.99
N ASN A 109 13.43 1.60 -5.51
CA ASN A 109 13.06 1.51 -6.93
C ASN A 109 11.63 0.93 -7.20
N GLY A 110 10.71 0.97 -6.23
CA GLY A 110 9.33 0.48 -6.37
C GLY A 110 8.80 -0.27 -5.16
N THR A 111 7.54 -0.08 -4.79
CA THR A 111 6.98 -0.56 -3.54
C THR A 111 6.54 -2.01 -3.62
N GLN A 112 7.04 -2.85 -2.71
CA GLN A 112 6.46 -4.16 -2.46
C GLN A 112 5.35 -4.06 -1.42
N VAL A 113 4.20 -4.63 -1.73
CA VAL A 113 3.08 -4.76 -0.81
C VAL A 113 2.67 -6.23 -0.75
N ASP A 114 2.90 -6.84 0.41
CA ASP A 114 2.58 -8.23 0.67
C ASP A 114 1.26 -8.37 1.42
N GLY A 115 0.60 -9.50 1.18
CA GLY A 115 -0.55 -9.94 1.94
C GLY A 115 -1.89 -9.42 1.45
N ILE A 116 -1.97 -8.53 0.46
CA ILE A 116 -3.27 -8.03 -0.04
C ILE A 116 -4.08 -9.21 -0.61
N SER A 117 -5.14 -9.60 0.09
CA SER A 117 -5.98 -10.75 -0.28
C SER A 117 -5.15 -12.03 -0.54
N GLY A 118 -4.05 -12.21 0.21
CA GLY A 118 -3.15 -13.35 0.07
C GLY A 118 -2.13 -13.26 -1.09
N HIS A 119 -2.04 -12.12 -1.77
CA HIS A 119 -1.11 -11.91 -2.88
C HIS A 119 -0.03 -10.87 -2.55
N ASN A 120 1.08 -10.97 -3.27
CA ASN A 120 2.18 -10.02 -3.22
C ASN A 120 2.18 -9.19 -4.51
N LEU A 121 2.23 -7.87 -4.35
CA LEU A 121 2.22 -6.91 -5.43
C LEU A 121 3.51 -6.10 -5.40
N TRP A 122 4.10 -5.88 -6.58
CA TRP A 122 5.19 -4.94 -6.75
C TRP A 122 4.73 -3.78 -7.63
N ILE A 123 4.92 -2.55 -7.16
CA ILE A 123 4.53 -1.30 -7.81
C ILE A 123 5.80 -0.52 -8.19
N GLY A 124 6.10 -0.35 -9.48
CA GLY A 124 7.29 0.41 -9.93
C GLY A 124 7.31 0.75 -11.41
#